data_AF-A0AAD6H5K6-F1
#
_entry.id   AF-A0AAD6H5K6-F1
#
_cell.length_a   1.000
_cell.length_b   1.000
_cell.length_c   1.000
_cell.angle_alpha   90.00
_cell.angle_beta   90.00
_cell.angle_gamma   90.00
#
_symmetry.space_group_name_H-M   'P 1'
#
loop_
_entity.id
_entity.type
_entity.pdbx_description
1 polymer ?
#
loop_
_entity_poly.entity_id
_entity_poly.type
_entity_poly.pdbx_seq_one_letter_code
_entity_poly.pdbx_strand_id
1 'polypeptide(L)'
;MKHQNKIRRQSTACKECQRRRTKCTGGNPCSECRKRDCVCDVDESSDKRRKLYLSMMEEELRYHQQFMDGFLKVIRTSNNTDVHHIIDVVRSGSSTSEIQTAVNRVLTDNCSSYNDVPEGGPEAAGPRKA
;
A
#
# COMPACT_ATOMS: atom_id res chain seq x y z
N MET A 1 16.85 -49.30 2.27
CA MET A 1 15.87 -48.23 1.98
C MET A 1 16.40 -46.91 2.55
N LYS A 2 16.87 -45.97 1.71
CA LYS A 2 17.38 -44.66 2.17
C LYS A 2 16.21 -43.66 2.20
N HIS A 3 15.72 -43.31 3.39
CA HIS A 3 14.76 -42.21 3.55
C HIS A 3 15.46 -40.90 3.22
N GLN A 4 15.24 -40.37 2.01
CA GLN A 4 15.63 -39.00 1.68
C GLN A 4 14.74 -38.05 2.47
N ASN A 5 15.24 -37.60 3.62
CA ASN A 5 14.61 -36.55 4.41
C ASN A 5 14.76 -35.25 3.60
N LYS A 6 13.76 -34.94 2.78
CA LYS A 6 13.75 -33.78 1.89
C LYS A 6 13.61 -32.53 2.76
N ILE A 7 14.76 -31.98 3.19
CA ILE A 7 14.83 -30.77 4.01
C ILE A 7 14.11 -29.65 3.23
N ARG A 8 12.88 -29.33 3.63
CA ARG A 8 12.16 -28.17 3.11
C ARG A 8 12.90 -26.93 3.59
N ARG A 9 13.45 -26.16 2.66
CA ARG A 9 14.06 -24.86 2.97
C ARG A 9 12.94 -23.94 3.45
N GLN A 10 12.92 -23.64 4.75
CA GLN A 10 12.04 -22.63 5.31
C GLN A 10 12.49 -21.25 4.82
N SER A 11 11.55 -20.38 4.45
CA SER A 11 11.84 -18.99 4.06
C SER A 11 12.33 -18.15 5.24
N THR A 12 11.97 -18.55 6.47
CA THR A 12 12.28 -17.85 7.72
C THR A 12 12.83 -18.82 8.77
N ALA A 13 13.91 -18.45 9.44
CA ALA A 13 14.44 -19.20 10.59
C ALA A 13 13.67 -18.84 11.87
N CYS A 14 13.60 -19.75 12.86
CA CYS A 14 13.07 -19.40 14.17
C CYS A 14 13.96 -18.37 14.87
N LYS A 15 13.40 -17.62 15.83
CA LYS A 15 14.09 -16.54 16.56
C LYS A 15 15.40 -17.00 17.19
N GLU A 16 15.43 -18.19 17.79
CA GLU A 16 16.65 -18.74 18.41
C GLU A 16 17.73 -19.09 17.38
N CYS A 17 17.37 -19.70 16.25
CA CYS A 17 18.34 -19.98 15.18
C CYS A 17 18.84 -18.69 14.52
N GLN A 18 17.98 -17.68 14.38
CA GLN A 18 18.33 -16.36 13.87
C GLN A 18 19.32 -15.64 14.80
N ARG A 19 19.00 -15.59 16.11
CA ARG A 19 19.87 -15.01 17.15
C ARG A 19 21.25 -15.66 17.18
N ARG A 20 21.30 -16.99 17.02
CA ARG A 20 22.54 -17.78 17.07
C ARG A 20 23.29 -17.84 15.73
N ARG A 21 22.72 -17.30 14.64
CA ARG A 21 23.25 -17.41 13.26
C ARG A 21 23.54 -18.86 12.82
N THR A 22 22.71 -19.81 13.28
CA THR A 22 22.82 -21.23 12.93
C THR A 22 21.76 -21.61 11.88
N LYS A 23 22.04 -22.63 11.05
CA LYS A 23 21.09 -23.13 10.05
C LYS A 23 19.83 -23.70 10.73
N CYS A 24 18.68 -23.06 10.52
CA CYS A 24 17.39 -23.61 10.92
C CYS A 24 17.00 -24.73 9.95
N THR A 25 16.70 -25.92 10.48
CA THR A 25 16.23 -27.07 9.69
C THR A 25 14.73 -27.03 9.39
N GLY A 26 14.00 -26.08 10.00
CA GLY A 26 12.56 -25.99 9.90
C GLY A 26 11.81 -27.03 10.73
N GLY A 27 10.48 -26.96 10.69
CA GLY A 27 9.58 -27.69 11.59
C GLY A 27 9.39 -26.98 12.93
N ASN A 28 8.33 -27.35 13.66
CA ASN A 28 8.04 -26.79 14.98
C ASN A 28 7.94 -27.92 16.03
N PRO A 29 8.92 -28.09 16.93
CA PRO A 29 10.19 -27.35 17.03
C PRO A 29 11.24 -27.83 16.02
N CYS A 30 12.12 -26.93 15.57
CA CYS A 30 13.22 -27.26 14.66
C CYS A 30 14.30 -28.12 15.35
N SER A 31 15.14 -28.82 14.58
CA SER A 31 16.11 -29.79 15.16
C SER A 31 17.08 -29.16 16.16
N GLU A 32 17.50 -27.91 15.91
CA GLU A 32 18.44 -27.20 16.79
C GLU A 32 17.78 -26.74 18.08
N CYS A 33 16.52 -26.32 18.03
CA CYS A 33 15.77 -25.95 19.22
C CYS A 33 15.41 -27.19 20.06
N ARG A 34 15.08 -28.30 19.41
CA ARG A 34 14.82 -29.59 20.09
C ARG A 34 16.04 -30.11 20.85
N LYS A 35 17.22 -30.09 20.23
CA LYS A 35 18.48 -30.55 20.88
C LYS A 35 18.85 -29.73 22.11
N ARG A 36 18.49 -28.45 22.11
CA ARG A 36 18.90 -27.48 23.13
C ARG A 36 17.80 -27.21 24.15
N ASP A 37 16.68 -27.92 24.01
CA ASP A 37 15.49 -27.77 24.84
C ASP A 37 15.09 -26.29 25.03
N CYS A 38 15.00 -25.56 23.91
CA CYS A 38 14.63 -24.15 23.91
C CYS A 38 13.39 -23.89 23.04
N VAL A 39 12.68 -22.80 23.34
CA VAL A 39 11.47 -22.40 22.63
C VAL A 39 11.78 -22.12 21.15
N CYS A 40 11.05 -22.80 20.26
CA CYS A 40 11.17 -22.63 18.82
C CYS A 40 10.03 -21.75 18.31
N ASP A 41 10.22 -20.43 18.33
CA ASP A 41 9.25 -19.48 17.81
C ASP A 41 9.65 -18.97 16.42
N VAL A 42 8.76 -19.10 15.44
CA VAL A 42 8.96 -18.61 14.06
C VAL A 42 8.07 -17.42 13.85
N ASP A 43 8.68 -16.25 13.66
CA ASP A 43 7.96 -15.04 13.31
C ASP A 43 7.81 -14.94 11.79
N GLU A 44 6.69 -15.47 11.27
CA GLU A 44 6.36 -15.39 9.84
C GLU A 44 6.23 -13.94 9.35
N SER A 45 5.91 -12.98 10.23
CA SER A 45 5.78 -11.56 9.90
C SER A 45 7.14 -10.86 9.69
N SER A 46 8.23 -11.47 10.15
CA SER A 46 9.59 -10.94 9.99
C SER A 46 10.19 -11.12 8.59
N ASP A 47 9.56 -11.91 7.70
CA ASP A 47 10.03 -12.03 6.32
C ASP A 47 9.81 -10.70 5.59
N LYS A 48 10.89 -9.90 5.52
CA LYS A 48 10.90 -8.58 4.88
C LYS A 48 10.44 -8.63 3.42
N ARG A 49 10.66 -9.74 2.70
CA ARG A 49 10.20 -9.88 1.32
C ARG A 49 8.69 -10.01 1.27
N ARG A 50 8.11 -10.80 2.18
CA ARG A 50 6.65 -10.92 2.31
C ARG A 50 6.04 -9.57 2.69
N LYS A 51 6.65 -8.85 3.64
CA LYS A 51 6.22 -7.49 4.00
C LYS A 51 6.23 -6.55 2.80
N LEU A 52 7.31 -6.52 2.02
CA LEU A 52 7.41 -5.67 0.83
C LEU A 52 6.33 -6.01 -0.21
N TYR A 53 6.15 -7.29 -0.54
CA TYR A 53 5.12 -7.72 -1.50
C TYR A 53 3.71 -7.32 -1.05
N LEU A 54 3.40 -7.52 0.24
CA LEU A 54 2.12 -7.11 0.80
C LEU A 54 1.94 -5.59 0.74
N SER A 55 2.96 -4.82 1.10
CA SER A 55 2.90 -3.35 1.03
C SER A 55 2.70 -2.84 -0.39
N MET A 56 3.38 -3.44 -1.39
CA MET A 56 3.20 -3.09 -2.80
C MET A 56 1.79 -3.39 -3.30
N MET A 57 1.28 -4.59 -2.99
CA MET A 57 -0.08 -4.98 -3.36
C MET A 57 -1.14 -4.10 -2.66
N GLU A 58 -0.90 -3.74 -1.40
CA GLU A 58 -1.77 -2.82 -0.68
C GLU A 58 -1.77 -1.42 -1.31
N GLU A 59 -0.62 -0.92 -1.75
CA GLU A 59 -0.49 0.35 -2.47
C GLU A 59 -1.21 0.34 -3.81
N GLU A 60 -1.07 -0.73 -4.58
CA GLU A 60 -1.79 -0.93 -5.85
C GLU A 60 -3.31 -0.97 -5.64
N LEU A 61 -3.78 -1.67 -4.60
CA LEU A 61 -5.21 -1.70 -4.26
C LEU A 61 -5.73 -0.32 -3.84
N ARG A 62 -4.99 0.41 -3.00
CA ARG A 62 -5.35 1.77 -2.60
C ARG A 62 -5.43 2.70 -3.80
N TYR A 63 -4.48 2.60 -4.74
CA TYR A 63 -4.49 3.38 -5.98
C TYR A 63 -5.77 3.13 -6.79
N HIS A 64 -6.15 1.86 -6.98
CA HIS A 64 -7.38 1.53 -7.70
C HIS A 64 -8.65 1.98 -6.96
N GLN A 65 -8.69 1.87 -5.64
CA GLN A 65 -9.81 2.36 -4.83
C GLN A 65 -9.96 3.88 -4.93
N GLN A 66 -8.86 4.62 -4.80
CA GLN A 66 -8.87 6.07 -4.93
C GLN A 66 -9.36 6.52 -6.31
N PHE A 67 -8.95 5.81 -7.37
CA PHE A 67 -9.45 6.09 -8.71
C PHE A 67 -10.97 5.84 -8.82
N MET A 68 -11.47 4.71 -8.31
CA MET A 68 -12.91 4.40 -8.31
C MET A 68 -13.72 5.43 -7.51
N ASP A 69 -13.21 5.87 -6.37
CA ASP A 69 -13.87 6.92 -5.57
C ASP A 69 -13.90 8.25 -6.33
N GLY A 70 -12.80 8.62 -7.00
CA GLY A 70 -12.74 9.80 -7.86
C GLY A 70 -13.71 9.71 -9.04
N PHE A 71 -13.79 8.55 -9.69
CA PHE A 71 -14.71 8.28 -10.79
C PHE A 71 -16.17 8.44 -10.35
N LEU A 72 -16.55 7.82 -9.23
CA LEU A 72 -17.90 7.94 -8.68
C LEU A 72 -18.20 9.37 -8.24
N LYS A 73 -17.22 10.10 -7.72
CA LYS A 73 -17.37 11.52 -7.37
C LYS A 73 -17.73 12.34 -8.59
N VAL A 74 -16.99 12.17 -9.70
CA VAL A 74 -17.29 12.88 -10.95
C VAL A 74 -18.71 12.61 -11.44
N ILE A 75 -19.14 11.35 -11.47
CA ILE A 75 -20.51 11.01 -11.90
C ILE A 75 -21.57 11.66 -11.01
N ARG A 76 -21.32 11.78 -9.71
CA ARG A 76 -22.29 12.32 -8.74
C ARG A 76 -22.34 13.84 -8.70
N THR A 77 -21.22 14.53 -8.93
CA THR A 77 -21.11 15.97 -8.66
C THR A 77 -20.87 16.83 -9.89
N SER A 78 -20.38 16.25 -10.99
CA SER A 78 -20.09 17.03 -12.20
C SER A 78 -21.34 17.35 -13.01
N ASN A 79 -21.22 18.32 -13.91
CA ASN A 79 -22.30 18.65 -14.83
C ASN A 79 -22.51 17.52 -15.87
N ASN A 80 -23.68 17.53 -16.53
CA ASN A 80 -24.02 16.50 -17.52
C ASN A 80 -23.02 16.44 -18.69
N THR A 81 -22.45 17.56 -19.12
CA THR A 81 -21.49 17.62 -20.23
C THR A 81 -20.23 16.82 -19.91
N ASP A 82 -19.68 17.00 -18.72
CA ASP A 82 -18.47 16.31 -18.26
C ASP A 82 -18.72 14.81 -18.08
N VAL A 83 -19.89 14.46 -17.52
CA VAL A 83 -20.30 13.05 -17.36
C VAL A 83 -20.47 12.39 -18.73
N HIS A 84 -21.11 13.07 -19.70
CA HIS A 84 -21.26 12.57 -21.06
C HIS A 84 -19.90 12.38 -21.74
N HIS A 85 -18.98 13.33 -21.61
CA HIS A 85 -17.62 13.19 -22.13
C HIS A 85 -16.91 11.95 -21.57
N ILE A 86 -17.02 11.70 -20.26
CA ILE A 86 -16.42 10.50 -19.65
C ILE A 86 -17.08 9.23 -20.16
N ILE A 87 -18.40 9.21 -20.31
CA ILE A 87 -19.12 8.06 -20.88
C ILE A 87 -18.66 7.78 -22.31
N ASP A 88 -18.44 8.82 -23.12
CA ASP A 88 -17.96 8.68 -24.50
C ASP A 88 -16.54 8.10 -24.54
N VAL A 89 -15.65 8.56 -23.66
CA VAL A 89 -14.30 7.97 -23.49
C VAL A 89 -14.38 6.50 -23.06
N VAL A 90 -15.31 6.14 -22.17
CA VAL A 90 -15.46 4.73 -21.78
C VAL A 90 -15.99 3.89 -22.96
N ARG A 91 -16.96 4.42 -23.71
CA ARG A 91 -17.61 3.72 -24.83
C ARG A 91 -16.74 3.60 -26.08
N SER A 92 -15.74 4.47 -26.26
CA SER A 92 -14.75 4.35 -27.34
C SER A 92 -13.82 3.16 -27.16
N GLY A 93 -13.88 2.46 -26.03
CA GLY A 93 -12.97 1.35 -25.71
C GLY A 93 -11.60 1.82 -25.27
N SER A 94 -11.50 3.06 -24.74
CA SER A 94 -10.26 3.60 -24.21
C SER A 94 -9.66 2.76 -23.08
N SER A 95 -8.34 2.85 -22.94
CA SER A 95 -7.64 2.18 -21.86
C SER A 95 -7.98 2.79 -20.49
N THR A 96 -7.79 2.03 -19.41
CA THR A 96 -8.01 2.53 -18.04
C THR A 96 -7.21 3.80 -17.74
N SER A 97 -6.00 3.93 -18.31
CA SER A 97 -5.15 5.13 -18.15
C SER A 97 -5.74 6.37 -18.81
N GLU A 98 -6.33 6.21 -20.00
CA GLU A 98 -7.01 7.30 -20.73
C GLU A 98 -8.28 7.73 -19.98
N ILE A 99 -9.07 6.76 -19.50
CA ILE A 99 -10.26 7.03 -18.68
C ILE A 99 -9.85 7.79 -17.41
N GLN A 100 -8.78 7.34 -16.74
CA GLN A 100 -8.27 7.99 -15.53
C GLN A 100 -7.82 9.42 -15.79
N THR A 101 -7.17 9.67 -16.93
CA THR A 101 -6.76 11.02 -17.34
C THR A 101 -7.98 11.93 -17.56
N ALA A 102 -9.03 11.44 -18.23
CA ALA A 102 -10.26 12.19 -18.44
C ALA A 102 -10.98 12.53 -17.13
N VAL A 103 -11.04 11.57 -16.19
CA VAL A 103 -11.65 11.74 -14.87
C VAL A 103 -10.89 12.75 -14.03
N ASN A 104 -9.55 12.65 -14.01
CA ASN A 104 -8.70 13.57 -13.26
C ASN A 104 -8.84 15.01 -13.79
N ARG A 105 -8.95 15.20 -15.11
CA ARG A 105 -9.18 16.51 -15.71
C ARG A 105 -10.48 17.14 -15.21
N VAL A 106 -11.59 16.38 -15.22
CA VAL A 106 -12.88 16.89 -14.71
C VAL A 106 -12.80 17.19 -13.21
N LEU A 107 -12.08 16.37 -12.43
CA LEU A 107 -11.86 16.63 -11.00
C LEU A 107 -11.06 17.92 -10.76
N THR A 108 -10.02 18.18 -11.56
CA THR A 108 -9.20 19.40 -11.43
C THR A 108 -9.95 20.64 -11.91
N ASP A 109 -10.74 20.53 -12.97
CA ASP A 109 -11.52 21.65 -13.52
C ASP A 109 -12.61 22.09 -12.52
N ASN A 110 -13.24 21.14 -11.83
CA ASN A 110 -14.18 21.41 -10.73
C ASN A 110 -13.52 21.97 -9.45
N CYS A 111 -12.20 21.82 -9.30
CA CYS A 111 -11.44 22.34 -8.15
C CYS A 111 -11.02 23.81 -8.34
N SER A 112 -11.12 24.36 -9.56
CA SER A 112 -10.70 25.73 -9.87
C SER A 112 -11.73 26.81 -9.47
N SER A 113 -12.90 26.45 -8.94
CA SER A 113 -13.96 27.42 -8.58
C SER A 113 -13.91 27.96 -7.15
N TYR A 114 -12.86 27.66 -6.36
CA TYR A 114 -12.62 28.25 -5.03
C TYR A 114 -11.17 28.70 -4.87
N ASN A 115 -10.75 29.66 -5.69
CA ASN A 115 -9.60 30.51 -5.39
C ASN A 115 -10.10 31.92 -5.06
N ASP A 116 -10.57 32.10 -3.82
CA ASP A 116 -10.65 33.40 -3.15
C ASP A 116 -10.49 33.16 -1.64
N VAL A 117 -9.23 33.06 -1.18
CA VAL A 117 -8.90 33.34 0.22
C VAL A 117 -8.24 34.72 0.22
N PRO A 118 -8.84 35.74 0.85
CA PRO A 118 -8.26 37.07 0.94
C PRO A 118 -6.97 37.02 1.77
N GLU A 119 -5.91 37.50 1.15
CA GLU A 119 -4.64 37.85 1.80
C GLU A 119 -4.90 39.03 2.75
N GLY A 120 -4.90 38.77 4.06
CA GLY A 120 -5.18 39.76 5.09
C GLY A 120 -4.41 39.42 6.36
N GLY A 121 -3.11 39.76 6.38
CA GLY A 121 -2.34 39.79 7.61
C GLY A 121 -2.82 40.90 8.55
N PRO A 122 -2.49 40.78 9.84
CA PRO A 122 -1.97 41.94 10.53
C PRO A 122 -0.59 41.66 11.13
N GLU A 123 0.28 42.61 10.84
CA GLU A 123 1.56 42.90 11.47
C GLU A 123 1.44 43.07 12.99
N ALA A 124 2.48 42.58 13.67
CA ALA A 124 3.14 43.11 14.87
C ALA A 124 2.34 43.25 16.19
N ALA A 125 2.80 42.53 17.22
CA ALA A 125 3.42 43.15 18.39
C ALA A 125 3.96 42.06 19.34
N GLY A 126 5.28 42.03 19.55
CA GLY A 126 5.85 41.34 20.70
C GLY A 126 5.51 42.04 22.02
N PRO A 127 5.79 41.41 23.17
CA PRO A 127 6.66 42.12 24.09
C PRO A 127 7.76 41.25 24.70
N ARG A 128 8.68 41.99 25.30
CA ARG A 128 9.99 41.61 25.82
C ARG A 128 9.89 40.77 27.10
N LYS A 129 10.89 39.89 27.23
CA LYS A 129 11.54 39.31 28.43
C LYS A 129 10.94 39.55 29.82
N ALA A 130 10.95 38.49 30.62
CA ALA A 130 11.60 38.46 31.95
C ALA A 130 12.47 37.21 32.03
#